data_AF-A0A932SFY8-F1
#
_entry.id   AF-A0A932SFY8-F1
#
_cell.length_a   1.000
_cell.length_b   1.000
_cell.length_c   1.000
_cell.angle_alpha   90.00
_cell.angle_beta   90.00
_cell.angle_gamma   90.00
#
_symmetry.space_group_name_H-M   'P 1'
#
loop_
_entity.id
_entity.type
_entity.pdbx_description
1 polymer ?
#
loop_
_entity_poly.entity_id
_entity_poly.type
_entity_poly.pdbx_seq_one_letter_code
_entity_poly.pdbx_strand_id
1 'polypeptide(L)' 'MADPIIAQRGPYILEIEPGTYYWCRCGKSKAQPFCDSSHKGGEFSPLEVTIEQKKKVAFCGCKRTGNPPFCDGSHSKIK' A
#
# COMPACT_ATOMS: atom_id res chain seq x y z
N MET A 1 12.45 -14.69 3.65
CA MET A 1 11.75 -13.41 3.44
C MET A 1 10.55 -13.69 2.56
N ALA A 2 9.35 -13.59 3.11
CA ALA A 2 8.13 -13.72 2.34
C ALA A 2 8.02 -12.58 1.31
N ASP A 3 7.60 -12.93 0.09
CA ASP A 3 7.22 -11.96 -0.93
C ASP A 3 5.79 -11.43 -0.66
N PRO A 4 5.54 -10.12 -0.81
CA PRO A 4 4.19 -9.59 -0.67
C PRO A 4 3.32 -10.01 -1.86
N ILE A 5 2.04 -10.21 -1.59
CA ILE A 5 1.06 -10.55 -2.62
C ILE A 5 0.72 -9.28 -3.41
N ILE A 6 0.61 -9.40 -4.73
CA ILE A 6 0.13 -8.31 -5.58
C ILE A 6 -1.37 -8.18 -5.35
N ALA A 7 -1.82 -7.10 -4.70
CA ALA A 7 -3.24 -6.85 -4.52
C ALA A 7 -3.89 -6.43 -5.85
N GLN A 8 -3.22 -5.57 -6.62
CA GLN A 8 -3.56 -5.24 -8.00
C GLN A 8 -2.35 -4.70 -8.78
N ARG A 9 -2.40 -4.79 -10.11
CA ARG A 9 -1.36 -4.28 -11.03
C ARG A 9 -1.58 -2.81 -11.39
N GLY A 10 -1.78 -1.96 -10.38
CA GLY A 10 -2.02 -0.53 -10.55
C GLY A 10 -2.08 0.22 -9.22
N PRO A 11 -2.03 1.55 -9.22
CA PRO A 11 -2.18 2.35 -8.02
C PRO A 11 -3.64 2.40 -7.50
N TYR A 12 -3.79 2.59 -6.19
CA TYR A 12 -5.05 3.06 -5.60
C TYR A 12 -4.98 4.58 -5.54
N ILE A 13 -5.78 5.25 -6.38
CA ILE A 13 -5.83 6.71 -6.45
C ILE A 13 -6.98 7.18 -5.56
N LEU A 14 -6.65 7.82 -4.44
CA LEU A 14 -7.62 8.25 -3.44
C LEU A 14 -7.38 9.72 -3.10
N GLU A 15 -8.46 10.46 -2.88
CA GLU A 15 -8.39 11.73 -2.15
C GLU A 15 -8.43 11.39 -0.66
N ILE A 16 -7.41 11.81 0.09
CA ILE A 16 -7.23 11.46 1.49
C ILE A 16 -7.18 12.73 2.33
N GLU A 17 -7.87 12.70 3.47
CA GLU A 17 -7.85 13.77 4.46
C GLU A 17 -6.55 13.74 5.28
N PRO A 18 -6.22 14.82 5.99
CA PRO A 18 -5.11 14.81 6.94
C PRO A 18 -5.31 13.74 8.01
N GLY A 19 -4.25 13.00 8.32
CA GLY A 19 -4.29 11.96 9.34
C GLY A 19 -3.21 10.90 9.17
N THR A 20 -3.20 9.98 10.12
CA THR A 20 -2.30 8.83 10.12
C THR A 20 -3.02 7.61 9.58
N TYR A 21 -2.43 7.00 8.56
CA TYR A 21 -2.96 5.82 7.88
C TYR A 21 -1.93 4.70 7.91
N TYR A 22 -2.41 3.46 7.84
CA TYR A 22 -1.54 2.29 7.83
C TYR A 22 -1.63 1.61 6.46
N TRP A 23 -0.61 1.75 5.63
CA TRP A 23 -0.56 1.13 4.32
C TRP A 23 -0.29 -0.38 4.41
N CYS A 24 -1.06 -1.16 3.66
CA CYS A 24 -0.90 -2.62 3.60
C CYS A 24 0.36 -2.98 2.81
N ARG A 25 1.38 -3.51 3.49
CA ARG A 25 2.61 -4.05 2.87
C ARG A 25 2.45 -5.48 2.34
N CYS A 26 1.62 -6.31 2.97
CA CYS A 26 1.55 -7.74 2.66
C CYS A 26 0.69 -8.10 1.44
N GLY A 27 -0.19 -7.20 0.99
CA GLY A 27 -1.12 -7.44 -0.11
C GLY A 27 -2.40 -8.21 0.25
N LYS A 28 -2.50 -8.77 1.46
CA LYS A 28 -3.64 -9.60 1.88
C LYS A 28 -4.87 -8.84 2.36
N SER A 29 -4.73 -7.53 2.59
CA SER A 29 -5.84 -6.72 3.10
C SER A 29 -7.03 -6.73 2.15
N LYS A 30 -8.23 -6.84 2.71
CA LYS A 30 -9.51 -6.65 1.99
C LYS A 30 -9.92 -5.17 1.92
N ALA A 31 -9.28 -4.31 2.71
CA ALA A 31 -9.49 -2.87 2.76
C ALA A 31 -8.34 -2.09 2.07
N GLN A 32 -7.85 -2.61 0.94
CA GLN A 32 -6.76 -1.96 0.19
C GLN A 32 -7.10 -0.48 -0.12
N PRO A 33 -6.12 0.43 -0.09
CA PRO A 33 -4.68 0.19 0.10
C PRO A 33 -4.24 0.06 1.57
N PHE A 34 -5.17 0.13 2.53
CA PHE A 34 -4.89 0.19 3.95
C PHE A 34 -4.86 -1.18 4.62
N CYS A 35 -4.27 -1.24 5.81
CA CYS A 35 -4.16 -2.43 6.62
C CYS A 35 -5.46 -2.74 7.36
N ASP A 36 -5.90 -3.99 7.30
CA ASP A 36 -7.06 -4.55 8.00
C ASP A 36 -6.67 -5.65 8.99
N SER A 37 -5.39 -5.74 9.37
CA SER A 37 -4.79 -6.84 10.14
C SER A 37 -4.66 -8.21 9.44
N SER A 38 -4.96 -8.35 8.15
CA SER A 38 -4.77 -9.60 7.40
C SER A 38 -3.29 -10.04 7.25
N HIS A 39 -2.34 -9.25 7.74
CA HIS A 39 -0.92 -9.60 7.82
C HIS A 39 -0.58 -10.50 9.02
N LYS A 40 -1.47 -10.62 10.02
CA LYS A 40 -1.25 -11.45 11.21
C LYS A 40 -0.90 -12.89 10.82
N GLY A 41 0.09 -13.46 11.52
CA GLY A 41 0.64 -14.78 11.21
C GLY A 41 1.68 -14.82 10.08
N GLY A 42 2.09 -13.66 9.55
CA GLY A 42 3.21 -13.54 8.61
C GLY A 42 4.30 -12.57 9.09
N GLU A 43 5.31 -12.35 8.24
CA GLU A 43 6.48 -11.50 8.54
C GLU A 43 6.25 -9.99 8.28
N PHE A 44 5.07 -9.60 7.81
CA PHE A 44 4.79 -8.22 7.39
C PHE A 44 4.10 -7.42 8.49
N SER A 45 4.61 -6.21 8.76
CA SER A 45 3.90 -5.17 9.52
C SER A 45 3.39 -4.08 8.58
N PRO A 46 2.29 -3.38 8.86
CA PRO A 46 1.88 -2.24 8.05
C PRO A 46 2.90 -1.10 8.10
N LEU A 47 2.88 -0.22 7.10
CA LEU A 47 3.68 1.02 7.09
C LEU A 47 2.80 2.18 7.54
N GLU A 48 3.21 2.91 8.56
CA GLU A 48 2.57 4.17 8.96
C GLU A 48 2.82 5.26 7.93
N VAL A 49 1.78 6.03 7.60
CA VAL A 49 1.81 7.10 6.62
C VAL A 49 1.04 8.28 7.18
N THR A 50 1.73 9.39 7.40
CA THR A 50 1.10 10.64 7.85
C THR A 50 0.86 11.55 6.66
N ILE A 51 -0.38 11.99 6.50
CA ILE A 51 -0.79 13.00 5.52
C ILE A 51 -1.09 14.29 6.28
N GLU A 52 -0.35 15.36 6.00
CA GLU A 52 -0.50 16.64 6.71
C GLU A 52 -1.65 17.51 6.19
N GLN A 53 -1.96 17.38 4.90
CA GLN A 53 -2.99 18.16 4.24
C GLN A 53 -3.78 17.28 3.27
N LYS A 54 -5.06 17.63 3.08
CA LYS A 54 -5.92 16.96 2.12
C LYS A 54 -5.28 16.97 0.74
N LYS A 55 -5.06 15.79 0.16
CA LYS A 55 -4.45 15.66 -1.17
C LYS A 55 -4.87 14.38 -1.87
N LYS A 56 -4.74 14.39 -3.19
CA LYS A 56 -4.89 13.18 -4.02
C LYS A 56 -3.59 12.39 -3.99
N VAL A 57 -3.64 11.14 -3.58
CA VAL A 57 -2.49 10.25 -3.42
C VAL A 57 -2.68 8.99 -4.26
N ALA A 58 -1.60 8.56 -4.91
CA ALA A 58 -1.51 7.26 -5.56
C ALA A 58 -0.77 6.28 -4.65
N PHE A 59 -1.49 5.42 -3.94
CA PHE A 59 -0.90 4.36 -3.12
C PHE A 59 -0.53 3.15 -3.97
N CYS A 60 0.57 2.50 -3.63
CA CYS A 60 1.00 1.30 -4.33
C CYS A 60 0.05 0.12 -4.08
N GLY A 61 -0.49 -0.46 -5.16
CA GLY A 61 -1.30 -1.67 -5.14
C GLY A 61 -0.52 -2.97 -5.38
N CYS A 62 0.60 -2.91 -6.10
CA CYS A 62 1.38 -4.11 -6.43
C CYS A 62 2.35 -4.56 -5.33
N LYS A 63 2.60 -3.72 -4.34
CA LYS A 63 3.49 -3.96 -3.19
C LYS A 63 4.98 -4.13 -3.55
N ARG A 64 5.36 -3.69 -4.76
CA ARG A 64 6.74 -3.71 -5.30
C ARG A 64 7.30 -2.31 -5.58
N THR A 65 6.71 -1.27 -4.99
CA THR A 65 7.22 0.10 -5.14
C THR A 65 8.58 0.24 -4.45
N GLY A 66 9.51 0.97 -5.08
CA GLY A 66 10.74 1.45 -4.46
C GLY A 66 10.53 2.69 -3.58
N ASN A 67 9.36 3.32 -3.64
CA ASN A 67 8.98 4.49 -2.84
C ASN A 67 7.70 4.22 -2.02
N PRO A 68 7.70 3.26 -1.08
CA PRO A 68 6.54 2.97 -0.26
C PRO A 68 6.18 4.16 0.62
N PRO A 69 4.89 4.45 0.82
CA PRO A 69 3.69 3.69 0.42
C PRO A 69 3.17 4.02 -1.00
N PHE A 70 3.84 4.93 -1.72
CA PHE A 70 3.36 5.55 -2.94
C PHE A 70 3.66 4.73 -4.19
N CYS A 71 2.89 4.96 -5.25
CA CYS A 71 3.14 4.38 -6.55
C CYS A 71 4.31 5.07 -7.26
N ASP A 72 5.24 4.28 -7.78
CA ASP A 72 6.42 4.71 -8.55
C ASP A 72 6.41 4.16 -9.99
N GLY A 73 5.31 3.53 -10.41
CA GLY A 73 5.20 2.86 -11.71
C GLY A 73 5.81 1.45 -11.77
N SER A 74 6.38 0.91 -10.68
CA SER A 74 6.98 -0.43 -10.68
C SER A 74 6.00 -1.54 -11.07
N HIS A 75 4.69 -1.32 -10.86
CA HIS A 75 3.64 -2.25 -11.30
C HIS A 75 3.62 -2.53 -12.81
N SER A 76 4.07 -1.58 -13.65
CA SER A 76 4.11 -1.75 -15.11
C SER A 76 5.20 -2.73 -15.58
N LYS A 77 6.17 -3.04 -14.72
CA LYS A 77 7.28 -3.97 -15.02
C LYS A 77 6.97 -5.41 -14.58
N ILE A 78 5.85 -5.62 -13.91
CA ILE A 78 5.43 -6.93 -13.39
C ILE A 78 4.67 -7.66 -14.49
N LYS A 79 5.24 -8.77 -14.99
CA LYS A 79 4.63 -9.63 -16.01
C LYS A 79 3.47 -10.44 -15.44
#